data_AF-A0A8K0PRE6-F1
#
_entry.id   AF-A0A8K0PRE6-F1
#
_cell.length_a   1.000
_cell.length_b   1.000
_cell.length_c   1.000
_cell.angle_alpha   90.00
_cell.angle_beta   90.00
_cell.angle_gamma   90.00
#
_symmetry.space_group_name_H-M   'P 1'
#
loop_
_entity.id
_entity.type
_entity.pdbx_description
1 polymer ?
#
loop_
_entity_poly.entity_id
_entity_poly.type
_entity_poly.pdbx_seq_one_letter_code
_entity_poly.pdbx_strand_id
1 'polypeptide(L)'
;MAPKRARDDSSAIDGSSKLKKAKRGFRVGPDNLPDGAWRRKVTKIKKDLITKAKVKKEYAKIKAEHQKQATTTPALDPITTSENDDADAARDQIHPERQAMLDSSSSSRPNPESKPQPTTDNYMNNNTSTSSNKTQLPPPSQHQQQPQQQPEAEAAEDEPPRLHPHPHRRENHQRQPNGYFSKELAAAERAKQAAADRRAEAERREQERQRRIADRDRYRRAMDKAKAPGRDGRPRVGRESKLLLERVRRVMGESS
;
A
#
# COMPACT_ATOMS: atom_id res chain seq x y z
N MET A 1 57.58 -41.76 -28.26
CA MET A 1 56.69 -40.63 -28.61
C MET A 1 55.47 -41.17 -29.31
N ALA A 2 54.25 -40.80 -28.89
CA ALA A 2 53.04 -41.05 -29.68
C ALA A 2 51.98 -39.96 -29.38
N PRO A 3 51.35 -39.37 -30.41
CA PRO A 3 50.56 -38.14 -30.31
C PRO A 3 49.10 -38.37 -29.89
N LYS A 4 48.53 -37.29 -29.33
CA LYS A 4 47.11 -37.10 -28.98
C LYS A 4 46.17 -37.45 -30.15
N ARG A 5 45.02 -38.07 -29.87
CA ARG A 5 43.84 -38.02 -30.76
C ARG A 5 42.62 -37.47 -30.03
N ALA A 6 41.94 -36.58 -30.73
CA ALA A 6 40.90 -35.68 -30.30
C ALA A 6 39.58 -36.39 -29.98
N ARG A 7 38.80 -35.74 -29.12
CA ARG A 7 37.37 -36.02 -28.93
C ARG A 7 36.58 -34.92 -29.66
N ASP A 8 35.36 -35.29 -30.06
CA ASP A 8 34.34 -34.54 -30.84
C ASP A 8 34.45 -34.78 -32.37
N ASP A 9 33.41 -35.05 -33.15
CA ASP A 9 31.95 -34.94 -32.96
C ASP A 9 31.25 -35.71 -34.10
N SER A 10 30.13 -36.43 -33.89
CA SER A 10 28.80 -36.18 -34.49
C SER A 10 28.24 -37.51 -35.03
N SER A 11 26.98 -37.89 -34.83
CA SER A 11 25.80 -37.23 -35.37
C SER A 11 24.53 -37.84 -34.76
N ALA A 12 23.49 -37.00 -34.73
CA ALA A 12 22.16 -37.22 -34.19
C ALA A 12 21.45 -38.48 -34.71
N ILE A 13 20.51 -39.02 -33.91
CA ILE A 13 19.10 -39.24 -34.30
C ILE A 13 18.32 -39.80 -33.11
N ASP A 14 17.30 -39.03 -32.74
CA ASP A 14 15.95 -39.42 -32.35
C ASP A 14 15.71 -40.83 -31.76
N GLY A 15 15.25 -40.85 -30.52
CA GLY A 15 14.96 -42.08 -29.79
C GLY A 15 14.26 -41.79 -28.47
N SER A 16 12.99 -41.41 -28.58
CA SER A 16 12.02 -41.19 -27.51
C SER A 16 11.80 -42.43 -26.61
N SER A 17 12.83 -42.86 -25.87
CA SER A 17 12.61 -43.78 -24.76
C SER A 17 12.15 -42.97 -23.55
N LYS A 18 10.84 -43.02 -23.30
CA LYS A 18 10.23 -42.61 -22.03
C LYS A 18 10.92 -43.41 -20.92
N LEU A 19 12.04 -42.89 -20.41
CA LEU A 19 12.63 -43.34 -19.15
C LEU A 19 11.54 -43.16 -18.12
N LYS A 20 10.90 -44.28 -17.74
CA LYS A 20 9.83 -44.32 -16.75
C LYS A 20 10.39 -43.60 -15.54
N LYS A 21 9.85 -42.40 -15.24
CA LYS A 21 10.23 -41.65 -14.04
C LYS A 21 10.04 -42.61 -12.88
N ALA A 22 11.14 -43.05 -12.27
CA ALA A 22 11.06 -43.86 -11.07
C ALA A 22 10.13 -43.12 -10.11
N LYS A 23 8.99 -43.74 -9.76
CA LYS A 23 8.04 -43.18 -8.81
C LYS A 23 8.84 -42.93 -7.53
N ARG A 24 9.16 -41.65 -7.30
CA ARG A 24 9.93 -41.22 -6.15
C ARG A 24 9.05 -41.59 -4.96
N GLY A 25 9.43 -42.64 -4.21
CA GLY A 25 8.70 -43.10 -3.03
C GLY A 25 8.47 -41.95 -2.05
N PHE A 26 7.61 -42.16 -1.05
CA PHE A 26 7.23 -41.13 -0.07
C PHE A 26 8.48 -40.50 0.55
N ARG A 27 8.86 -39.32 0.05
CA ARG A 27 10.04 -38.59 0.50
C ARG A 27 9.72 -37.94 1.83
N VAL A 28 10.02 -38.65 2.92
CA VAL A 28 10.02 -38.07 4.27
C VAL A 28 11.35 -37.35 4.47
N GLY A 29 11.50 -36.25 3.76
CA GLY A 29 12.67 -35.36 3.86
C GLY A 29 12.20 -33.92 4.06
N PRO A 30 13.06 -33.03 4.55
CA PRO A 30 12.71 -31.64 4.87
C PRO A 30 12.09 -30.86 3.70
N ASP A 31 12.30 -31.31 2.45
CA ASP A 31 11.69 -30.76 1.23
C ASP A 31 10.19 -31.12 1.04
N ASN A 32 9.70 -32.18 1.67
CA ASN A 32 8.33 -32.70 1.53
C ASN A 32 7.61 -32.87 2.88
N LEU A 33 8.23 -32.46 3.98
CA LEU A 33 7.50 -32.18 5.20
C LEU A 33 6.54 -31.02 4.94
N PRO A 34 5.34 -30.99 5.56
CA PRO A 34 4.42 -29.88 5.42
C PRO A 34 5.14 -28.60 5.85
N ASP A 35 5.66 -27.90 4.84
CA ASP A 35 6.42 -26.68 5.02
C ASP A 35 5.54 -25.78 5.87
N GLY A 36 6.01 -25.46 7.09
CA GLY A 36 5.15 -25.05 8.19
C GLY A 36 4.18 -23.94 7.76
N ALA A 37 3.02 -23.82 8.42
CA ALA A 37 1.94 -22.92 8.00
C ALA A 37 2.40 -21.51 7.59
N TRP A 38 3.47 -20.99 8.22
CA TRP A 38 4.12 -19.74 7.85
C TRP A 38 4.74 -19.72 6.45
N ARG A 39 5.50 -20.75 6.05
CA ARG A 39 6.13 -20.80 4.73
C ARG A 39 5.10 -20.96 3.60
N ARG A 40 3.99 -21.65 3.85
CA ARG A 40 2.82 -21.65 2.94
C ARG A 40 2.21 -20.25 2.80
N LYS A 41 2.07 -19.50 3.89
CA LYS A 41 1.60 -18.10 3.84
C LYS A 41 2.57 -17.22 3.06
N VAL A 42 3.88 -17.31 3.31
CA VAL A 42 4.89 -16.52 2.59
C VAL A 42 4.91 -16.86 1.10
N THR A 43 4.87 -18.14 0.73
CA THR A 43 4.81 -18.56 -0.68
C THR A 43 3.51 -18.12 -1.34
N LYS A 44 2.37 -18.18 -0.65
CA LYS A 44 1.08 -17.66 -1.14
C LYS A 44 1.13 -16.14 -1.36
N ILE A 45 1.62 -15.39 -0.38
CA ILE A 45 1.80 -13.93 -0.46
C ILE A 45 2.71 -13.57 -1.64
N LYS A 46 3.83 -14.27 -1.80
CA LYS A 46 4.77 -14.06 -2.90
C LYS A 46 4.10 -14.33 -4.26
N LYS A 47 3.39 -15.46 -4.39
CA LYS A 47 2.66 -15.80 -5.63
C LYS A 47 1.59 -14.76 -5.95
N ASP A 48 0.81 -14.31 -4.95
CA ASP A 48 -0.25 -13.30 -5.11
C ASP A 48 0.31 -11.92 -5.52
N LEU A 49 1.45 -11.51 -4.95
CA LEU A 49 2.14 -10.29 -5.39
C LEU A 49 2.61 -10.38 -6.85
N ILE A 50 3.13 -11.54 -7.26
CA ILE A 50 3.58 -11.76 -8.64
C ILE A 50 2.39 -11.71 -9.61
N THR A 51 1.27 -12.36 -9.29
CA THR A 51 0.09 -12.34 -10.17
C THR A 51 -0.50 -10.94 -10.28
N LYS A 52 -0.66 -10.22 -9.16
CA LYS A 52 -1.11 -8.82 -9.18
C LYS A 52 -0.21 -7.92 -10.01
N ALA A 53 1.11 -8.10 -9.94
CA ALA A 53 2.05 -7.33 -10.74
C ALA A 53 1.93 -7.65 -12.24
N LYS A 54 1.73 -8.93 -12.61
CA LYS A 54 1.50 -9.34 -14.01
C LYS A 54 0.21 -8.74 -14.56
N VAL A 55 -0.90 -8.88 -13.84
CA VAL A 55 -2.20 -8.30 -14.23
C VAL A 55 -2.10 -6.79 -14.42
N LYS A 56 -1.41 -6.08 -13.52
CA LYS A 56 -1.19 -4.63 -13.67
C LYS A 56 -0.38 -4.27 -14.91
N LYS A 57 0.63 -5.07 -15.27
CA LYS A 57 1.43 -4.85 -16.48
C LYS A 57 0.61 -5.08 -17.74
N GLU A 58 -0.14 -6.18 -17.80
CA GLU A 58 -1.01 -6.50 -18.93
C GLU A 58 -2.12 -5.45 -19.09
N TYR A 59 -2.74 -5.03 -17.99
CA TYR A 59 -3.74 -3.97 -18.00
C TYR A 59 -3.16 -2.63 -18.49
N ALA A 60 -1.97 -2.25 -18.03
CA ALA A 60 -1.30 -1.04 -18.50
C ALA A 60 -1.00 -1.10 -20.01
N LYS A 61 -0.64 -2.30 -20.53
CA LYS A 61 -0.41 -2.52 -21.95
C LYS A 61 -1.70 -2.35 -22.76
N ILE A 62 -2.78 -3.03 -22.37
CA ILE A 62 -4.09 -2.94 -23.04
C ILE A 62 -4.62 -1.51 -22.99
N LYS A 63 -4.49 -0.82 -21.84
CA LYS A 63 -4.91 0.57 -21.69
C LYS A 63 -4.14 1.52 -22.62
N ALA A 64 -2.83 1.31 -22.76
CA ALA A 64 -2.02 2.09 -23.70
C ALA A 64 -2.36 1.79 -25.17
N GLU A 65 -2.65 0.53 -25.50
CA GLU A 65 -3.11 0.14 -26.85
C GLU A 65 -4.48 0.74 -27.18
N HIS A 66 -5.45 0.70 -26.26
CA HIS A 66 -6.74 1.37 -26.43
C HIS A 66 -6.61 2.88 -26.58
N GLN A 67 -5.74 3.53 -25.81
CA GLN A 67 -5.49 4.96 -25.96
C GLN A 67 -4.86 5.27 -27.32
N LYS A 68 -3.93 4.43 -27.80
CA LYS A 68 -3.34 4.57 -29.14
C LYS A 68 -4.39 4.38 -30.23
N GLN A 69 -5.23 3.34 -30.12
CA GLN A 69 -6.32 3.09 -31.06
C GLN A 69 -7.34 4.24 -31.08
N ALA A 70 -7.67 4.82 -29.93
CA ALA A 70 -8.53 5.99 -29.82
C ALA A 70 -7.89 7.26 -30.43
N THR A 71 -6.57 7.37 -30.47
CA THR A 71 -5.88 8.47 -31.18
C THR A 71 -5.69 8.21 -32.68
N THR A 72 -5.70 6.95 -33.12
CA THR A 72 -5.53 6.58 -34.54
C THR A 72 -6.84 6.39 -35.30
N THR A 73 -8.00 6.50 -34.66
CA THR A 73 -9.24 6.80 -35.37
C THR A 73 -9.19 8.27 -35.80
N PRO A 74 -9.05 8.58 -37.11
CA PRO A 74 -9.13 9.95 -37.57
C PRO A 74 -10.50 10.50 -37.20
N ALA A 75 -10.51 11.72 -36.63
CA ALA A 75 -11.71 12.48 -36.39
C ALA A 75 -12.57 12.51 -37.67
N LEU A 76 -13.66 11.76 -37.68
CA LEU A 76 -14.84 12.10 -38.46
C LEU A 76 -15.64 13.12 -37.65
N ASP A 77 -16.04 14.16 -38.36
CA ASP A 77 -16.52 15.46 -37.89
C ASP A 77 -17.66 15.39 -36.86
N PRO A 78 -17.78 16.36 -35.95
CA PRO A 78 -19.01 16.54 -35.19
C PRO A 78 -20.07 17.14 -36.14
N ILE A 79 -20.85 16.28 -36.79
CA ILE A 79 -22.06 16.69 -37.51
C ILE A 79 -23.05 17.27 -36.48
N THR A 80 -23.28 18.57 -36.64
CA THR A 80 -24.42 19.33 -36.13
C THR A 80 -25.71 18.53 -36.30
N THR A 81 -26.38 18.17 -35.21
CA THR A 81 -27.76 17.69 -35.28
C THR A 81 -28.67 18.86 -34.91
N SER A 82 -29.03 19.61 -35.94
CA SER A 82 -30.27 20.38 -35.98
C SER A 82 -31.44 19.43 -36.21
N GLU A 83 -32.59 19.85 -35.72
CA GLU A 83 -33.89 19.18 -35.67
C GLU A 83 -34.41 18.66 -37.04
N ASN A 84 -35.23 17.59 -36.94
CA ASN A 84 -36.35 17.16 -37.80
C ASN A 84 -36.26 15.76 -38.46
N ASP A 85 -37.12 14.88 -37.94
CA ASP A 85 -38.02 13.86 -38.52
C ASP A 85 -37.65 12.98 -39.75
N ASP A 86 -37.99 11.68 -39.56
CA ASP A 86 -38.34 10.62 -40.52
C ASP A 86 -37.30 10.05 -41.51
N ALA A 87 -36.70 8.90 -41.15
CA ALA A 87 -36.44 7.75 -42.06
C ALA A 87 -35.88 6.53 -41.29
N ASP A 88 -36.77 5.60 -40.96
CA ASP A 88 -36.51 4.26 -40.42
C ASP A 88 -35.97 3.33 -41.53
N ALA A 89 -34.70 2.89 -41.44
CA ALA A 89 -34.17 1.69 -42.14
C ALA A 89 -32.69 1.37 -41.89
N ALA A 90 -31.87 2.28 -41.33
CA ALA A 90 -30.40 2.10 -41.28
C ALA A 90 -29.77 2.08 -39.88
N ARG A 91 -30.56 2.06 -38.79
CA ARG A 91 -30.05 2.27 -37.42
C ARG A 91 -29.65 0.99 -36.65
N ASP A 92 -29.89 -0.20 -37.19
CA ASP A 92 -29.63 -1.47 -36.48
C ASP A 92 -28.40 -2.24 -36.97
N GLN A 93 -27.46 -1.59 -37.65
CA GLN A 93 -26.12 -2.18 -37.86
C GLN A 93 -25.30 -2.11 -36.57
N ILE A 94 -25.60 -3.06 -35.68
CA ILE A 94 -24.84 -3.42 -34.50
C ILE A 94 -23.35 -3.45 -34.86
N HIS A 95 -22.52 -2.67 -34.16
CA HIS A 95 -21.06 -2.63 -34.37
C HIS A 95 -20.47 -4.05 -34.52
N PRO A 96 -19.49 -4.27 -35.41
CA PRO A 96 -19.00 -5.61 -35.77
C PRO A 96 -18.46 -6.39 -34.55
N GLU A 97 -17.87 -5.71 -33.57
CA GLU A 97 -17.40 -6.32 -32.33
C GLU A 97 -18.56 -6.82 -31.44
N ARG A 98 -19.69 -6.11 -31.44
CA ARG A 98 -20.90 -6.50 -30.71
C ARG A 98 -21.61 -7.66 -31.40
N GLN A 99 -21.60 -7.73 -32.73
CA GLN A 99 -22.06 -8.91 -33.48
C GLN A 99 -21.24 -10.16 -33.15
N ALA A 100 -19.91 -10.05 -33.09
CA ALA A 100 -19.04 -11.17 -32.71
C ALA A 100 -19.32 -11.68 -31.28
N MET A 101 -19.64 -10.81 -30.33
CA MET A 101 -20.07 -11.23 -28.98
C MET A 101 -21.41 -11.96 -28.99
N LEU A 102 -22.39 -11.48 -29.77
CA LEU A 102 -23.71 -12.10 -29.89
C LEU A 102 -23.61 -13.51 -30.51
N ASP A 103 -22.85 -13.68 -31.58
CA ASP A 103 -22.65 -14.98 -32.25
C ASP A 103 -21.87 -15.99 -31.39
N SER A 104 -20.91 -15.51 -30.57
CA SER A 104 -20.21 -16.35 -29.61
C SER A 104 -21.13 -16.85 -28.49
N SER A 105 -22.13 -16.05 -28.11
CA SER A 105 -23.08 -16.36 -27.04
C SER A 105 -24.22 -17.28 -27.51
N SER A 106 -24.60 -17.19 -28.79
CA SER A 106 -25.66 -18.01 -29.38
C SER A 106 -25.19 -19.45 -29.66
N SER A 107 -23.91 -19.64 -29.98
CA SER A 107 -23.31 -20.92 -30.34
C SER A 107 -23.03 -21.87 -29.14
N SER A 108 -23.31 -21.45 -27.90
CA SER A 108 -22.91 -22.14 -26.66
C SER A 108 -24.10 -22.47 -25.74
N ARG A 109 -25.28 -22.78 -26.26
CA ARG A 109 -26.39 -23.33 -25.45
C ARG A 109 -26.34 -24.86 -25.40
N PRO A 110 -25.84 -25.50 -24.33
CA PRO A 110 -26.11 -26.91 -24.09
C PRO A 110 -27.53 -27.09 -23.51
N ASN A 111 -28.19 -28.15 -23.99
CA ASN A 111 -29.52 -28.65 -23.64
C ASN A 111 -29.80 -28.69 -22.11
N PRO A 112 -30.94 -28.16 -21.59
CA PRO A 112 -31.21 -28.14 -20.16
C PRO A 112 -31.96 -29.39 -19.70
N GLU A 113 -31.27 -30.52 -19.55
CA GLU A 113 -31.87 -31.68 -18.88
C GLU A 113 -30.82 -32.51 -18.11
N SER A 114 -30.62 -32.18 -16.83
CA SER A 114 -30.32 -33.10 -15.72
C SER A 114 -29.91 -32.31 -14.46
N LYS A 115 -30.81 -32.27 -13.47
CA LYS A 115 -30.46 -31.86 -12.10
C LYS A 115 -29.80 -33.06 -11.38
N PRO A 116 -28.74 -32.82 -10.59
CA PRO A 116 -28.66 -33.45 -9.28
C PRO A 116 -28.63 -32.40 -8.17
N GLN A 117 -29.47 -32.63 -7.17
CA GLN A 117 -29.56 -31.87 -5.91
C GLN A 117 -28.26 -32.03 -5.09
N PRO A 118 -27.71 -30.95 -4.50
CA PRO A 118 -26.73 -31.10 -3.42
C PRO A 118 -27.47 -31.31 -2.09
N THR A 119 -27.15 -32.43 -1.44
CA THR A 119 -27.56 -32.78 -0.10
C THR A 119 -27.05 -31.77 0.92
N THR A 120 -27.96 -31.31 1.78
CA THR A 120 -27.67 -30.62 3.03
C THR A 120 -26.94 -31.58 3.96
N ASP A 121 -25.81 -31.17 4.54
CA ASP A 121 -25.59 -31.32 5.98
C ASP A 121 -24.34 -30.58 6.47
N ASN A 122 -24.54 -29.92 7.61
CA ASN A 122 -23.55 -29.58 8.62
C ASN A 122 -22.70 -28.30 8.46
N TYR A 123 -23.36 -27.15 8.58
CA TYR A 123 -22.76 -25.93 9.15
C TYR A 123 -23.36 -25.66 10.53
N MET A 124 -22.63 -26.05 11.59
CA MET A 124 -22.72 -25.45 12.92
C MET A 124 -21.36 -24.77 13.14
N ASN A 125 -21.30 -23.45 13.01
CA ASN A 125 -21.38 -22.49 14.11
C ASN A 125 -20.39 -22.78 15.24
N ASN A 126 -19.44 -21.87 15.45
CA ASN A 126 -19.24 -21.26 16.75
C ASN A 126 -18.47 -19.94 16.63
N ASN A 127 -19.27 -18.89 16.78
CA ASN A 127 -18.90 -17.52 17.05
C ASN A 127 -18.58 -17.40 18.54
N THR A 128 -17.32 -17.13 18.90
CA THR A 128 -16.95 -16.69 20.25
C THR A 128 -16.21 -15.37 20.15
N SER A 129 -16.94 -14.32 20.49
CA SER A 129 -16.50 -12.94 20.67
C SER A 129 -15.50 -12.83 21.82
N THR A 130 -14.33 -12.21 21.61
CA THR A 130 -13.73 -11.34 22.63
C THR A 130 -12.71 -10.35 22.04
N SER A 131 -13.09 -9.07 22.12
CA SER A 131 -12.26 -7.88 22.33
C SER A 131 -11.19 -7.50 21.30
N SER A 132 -11.59 -6.65 20.35
CA SER A 132 -10.70 -5.63 19.79
C SER A 132 -11.18 -4.25 20.23
N ASN A 133 -10.35 -3.57 21.02
CA ASN A 133 -10.50 -2.17 21.40
C ASN A 133 -10.51 -1.31 20.13
N LYS A 134 -11.71 -0.89 19.71
CA LYS A 134 -11.89 0.15 18.70
C LYS A 134 -11.95 1.49 19.44
N THR A 135 -10.85 2.22 19.42
CA THR A 135 -10.75 3.62 19.81
C THR A 135 -11.86 4.41 19.10
N GLN A 136 -12.90 4.79 19.86
CA GLN A 136 -13.93 5.73 19.44
C GLN A 136 -13.31 7.12 19.37
N LEU A 137 -13.37 7.74 18.19
CA LEU A 137 -13.34 9.18 18.08
C LEU A 137 -14.62 9.73 18.74
N PRO A 138 -14.56 10.83 19.51
CA PRO A 138 -15.77 11.46 20.04
C PRO A 138 -16.56 12.15 18.92
N PRO A 139 -17.91 12.22 19.03
CA PRO A 139 -18.75 12.95 18.09
C PRO A 139 -18.61 14.47 18.26
N PRO A 140 -18.87 15.27 17.21
CA PRO A 140 -18.92 16.73 17.34
C PRO A 140 -20.17 17.14 18.14
N SER A 141 -19.95 17.78 19.29
CA SER A 141 -21.01 18.37 20.12
C SER A 141 -21.79 19.44 19.35
N GLN A 142 -23.10 19.33 19.49
CA GLN A 142 -24.10 20.29 19.06
C GLN A 142 -23.91 21.63 19.81
N HIS A 143 -23.96 22.71 19.04
CA HIS A 143 -24.70 23.94 19.34
C HIS A 143 -24.77 24.36 20.83
N GLN A 144 -23.80 25.15 21.30
CA GLN A 144 -24.01 26.03 22.45
C GLN A 144 -24.34 27.44 21.93
N GLN A 145 -25.55 27.86 22.25
CA GLN A 145 -26.06 29.20 22.03
C GLN A 145 -25.31 30.17 22.96
N GLN A 146 -25.01 31.36 22.44
CA GLN A 146 -24.47 32.47 23.21
C GLN A 146 -25.54 32.98 24.20
N PRO A 147 -25.22 33.23 25.48
CA PRO A 147 -26.09 34.07 26.30
C PRO A 147 -25.95 35.53 25.85
N GLN A 148 -27.06 36.10 25.38
CA GLN A 148 -27.22 37.53 25.24
C GLN A 148 -27.16 38.16 26.63
N GLN A 149 -26.22 39.08 26.84
CA GLN A 149 -26.26 40.00 27.97
C GLN A 149 -26.64 41.37 27.42
N GLN A 150 -27.92 41.71 27.59
CA GLN A 150 -28.38 43.09 27.69
C GLN A 150 -28.34 43.47 29.18
N PRO A 151 -27.81 44.63 29.57
CA PRO A 151 -28.20 45.27 30.81
C PRO A 151 -29.37 46.22 30.55
N GLU A 152 -30.37 46.07 31.39
CA GLU A 152 -31.60 46.85 31.49
C GLU A 152 -31.32 48.31 31.83
N ALA A 153 -32.20 49.18 31.35
CA ALA A 153 -32.24 50.60 31.66
C ALA A 153 -32.84 50.83 33.05
N GLU A 154 -32.31 51.79 33.81
CA GLU A 154 -33.10 52.52 34.81
C GLU A 154 -32.56 53.95 35.04
N ALA A 155 -33.47 54.91 34.83
CA ALA A 155 -33.64 56.24 35.44
C ALA A 155 -32.49 57.29 35.41
N ALA A 156 -32.72 58.41 34.69
CA ALA A 156 -32.99 59.74 35.26
C ALA A 156 -32.82 60.90 34.24
N GLU A 157 -33.93 61.63 34.04
CA GLU A 157 -34.10 63.10 33.89
C GLU A 157 -33.49 63.90 32.71
N ASP A 158 -34.40 64.33 31.82
CA ASP A 158 -34.65 65.70 31.30
C ASP A 158 -33.48 66.71 31.14
N GLU A 159 -32.95 66.93 29.92
CA GLU A 159 -32.42 68.24 29.40
C GLU A 159 -31.97 68.17 27.90
N PRO A 160 -31.88 69.31 27.16
CA PRO A 160 -32.03 69.40 25.69
C PRO A 160 -30.77 69.03 24.86
N PRO A 161 -30.89 68.82 23.52
CA PRO A 161 -29.80 68.28 22.72
C PRO A 161 -28.69 69.32 22.50
N ARG A 162 -27.55 69.16 23.17
CA ARG A 162 -26.33 69.93 22.87
C ARG A 162 -25.45 69.18 21.88
N LEU A 163 -25.50 69.61 20.62
CA LEU A 163 -24.51 69.30 19.57
C LEU A 163 -23.09 69.49 20.10
N HIS A 164 -22.31 68.41 20.29
CA HIS A 164 -20.86 68.50 20.49
C HIS A 164 -20.12 67.53 19.55
N PRO A 165 -18.95 67.95 19.03
CA PRO A 165 -18.36 67.44 17.80
C PRO A 165 -17.55 66.16 18.05
N HIS A 166 -17.55 65.24 17.09
CA HIS A 166 -16.69 64.05 17.08
C HIS A 166 -15.20 64.40 17.12
N PRO A 167 -14.39 63.78 18.01
CA PRO A 167 -13.07 63.38 17.55
C PRO A 167 -12.51 62.17 18.32
N HIS A 168 -12.77 60.94 17.88
CA HIS A 168 -11.81 59.85 18.09
C HIS A 168 -11.52 59.19 16.75
N ARG A 169 -10.52 59.78 16.11
CA ARG A 169 -9.72 59.27 15.00
C ARG A 169 -9.47 57.78 15.23
N ARG A 170 -10.25 56.93 14.56
CA ARG A 170 -9.85 55.55 14.31
C ARG A 170 -8.52 55.66 13.57
N GLU A 171 -7.42 55.33 14.23
CA GLU A 171 -6.14 55.15 13.57
C GLU A 171 -6.42 54.20 12.41
N ASN A 172 -6.37 54.80 11.23
CA ASN A 172 -6.62 54.13 9.97
C ASN A 172 -5.45 53.15 9.85
N HIS A 173 -5.64 51.95 10.39
CA HIS A 173 -4.68 50.86 10.32
C HIS A 173 -4.45 50.66 8.83
N GLN A 174 -3.37 51.25 8.34
CA GLN A 174 -2.94 51.14 6.96
C GLN A 174 -2.76 49.66 6.71
N ARG A 175 -3.78 49.05 6.11
CA ARG A 175 -3.74 47.65 5.72
C ARG A 175 -2.60 47.60 4.74
N GLN A 176 -1.47 47.04 5.18
CA GLN A 176 -0.32 46.84 4.32
C GLN A 176 -0.86 46.15 3.06
N PRO A 177 -0.66 46.73 1.88
CA PRO A 177 -1.22 46.18 0.66
C PRO A 177 -0.65 44.77 0.52
N ASN A 178 -1.51 43.77 0.65
CA ASN A 178 -1.13 42.38 0.50
C ASN A 178 -0.51 42.24 -0.89
N GLY A 179 0.82 42.13 -0.98
CA GLY A 179 1.50 41.88 -2.23
C GLY A 179 0.89 40.66 -2.91
N TYR A 180 0.82 40.68 -4.24
CA TYR A 180 0.06 39.73 -5.08
C TYR A 180 0.32 38.25 -4.75
N PHE A 181 1.48 37.93 -4.14
CA PHE A 181 1.89 36.58 -3.75
C PHE A 181 2.26 36.41 -2.26
N SER A 182 1.96 37.40 -1.41
CA SER A 182 2.29 37.35 0.03
C SER A 182 1.71 36.11 0.73
N LYS A 183 0.46 35.75 0.40
CA LYS A 183 -0.20 34.54 0.91
C LYS A 183 0.42 33.26 0.38
N GLU A 184 0.87 33.26 -0.88
CA GLU A 184 1.50 32.09 -1.50
C GLU A 184 2.91 31.85 -0.95
N LEU A 185 3.68 32.90 -0.70
CA LEU A 185 4.99 32.81 -0.05
C LEU A 185 4.84 32.27 1.38
N ALA A 186 3.88 32.77 2.15
CA ALA A 186 3.59 32.26 3.49
C ALA A 186 3.13 30.78 3.48
N ALA A 187 2.31 30.39 2.49
CA ALA A 187 1.91 29.00 2.30
C ALA A 187 3.09 28.10 1.90
N ALA A 188 3.99 28.60 1.04
CA ALA A 188 5.19 27.89 0.63
C ALA A 188 6.17 27.71 1.79
N GLU A 189 6.34 28.71 2.65
CA GLU A 189 7.15 28.61 3.87
C GLU A 189 6.55 27.60 4.84
N ARG A 190 5.24 27.64 5.08
CA ARG A 190 4.55 26.67 5.93
C ARG A 190 4.66 25.24 5.37
N ALA A 191 4.60 25.08 4.05
CA ALA A 191 4.79 23.79 3.40
C ALA A 191 6.24 23.28 3.55
N LYS A 192 7.23 24.17 3.42
CA LYS A 192 8.65 23.84 3.66
C LYS A 192 8.90 23.46 5.12
N GLN A 193 8.32 24.19 6.06
CA GLN A 193 8.42 23.89 7.51
C GLN A 193 7.78 22.54 7.83
N ALA A 194 6.55 22.29 7.39
CA ALA A 194 5.89 21.00 7.60
C ALA A 194 6.64 19.83 6.93
N ALA A 195 7.29 20.07 5.78
CA ALA A 195 8.15 19.08 5.14
C ALA A 195 9.45 18.85 5.93
N ALA A 196 10.04 19.90 6.50
CA ALA A 196 11.22 19.82 7.35
C ALA A 196 10.92 19.08 8.66
N ASP A 197 9.77 19.33 9.28
CA ASP A 197 9.35 18.63 10.50
C ASP A 197 9.14 17.14 10.25
N ARG A 198 8.49 16.78 9.14
CA ARG A 198 8.36 15.37 8.72
C ARG A 198 9.71 14.71 8.45
N ARG A 199 10.67 15.44 7.88
CA ARG A 199 12.03 14.94 7.66
C ARG A 199 12.78 14.76 8.98
N ALA A 200 12.72 15.75 9.87
CA ALA A 200 13.35 15.68 11.18
C ALA A 200 12.79 14.54 12.03
N GLU A 201 11.49 14.29 11.99
CA GLU A 201 10.88 13.14 12.67
C GLU A 201 11.33 11.81 12.05
N ALA A 202 11.40 11.73 10.72
CA ALA A 202 11.92 10.55 10.03
C ALA A 202 13.39 10.28 10.39
N GLU A 203 14.22 11.32 10.42
CA GLU A 203 15.64 11.25 10.81
C GLU A 203 15.80 10.83 12.27
N ARG A 204 15.00 11.35 13.21
CA ARG A 204 15.01 10.90 14.61
C ARG A 204 14.69 9.41 14.72
N ARG A 205 13.66 8.96 14.01
CA ARG A 205 13.27 7.54 13.98
C ARG A 205 14.36 6.68 13.33
N GLU A 206 15.05 7.19 12.32
CA GLU A 206 16.19 6.52 11.68
C GLU A 206 17.40 6.43 12.61
N GLN A 207 17.75 7.52 13.29
CA GLN A 207 18.85 7.55 14.24
C GLN A 207 18.60 6.58 15.39
N GLU A 208 17.38 6.48 15.91
CA GLU A 208 17.03 5.49 16.94
C GLU A 208 17.22 4.05 16.42
N ARG A 209 16.71 3.76 15.21
CA ARG A 209 16.92 2.46 14.56
C ARG A 209 18.41 2.18 14.34
N GLN A 210 19.18 3.17 13.88
CA GLN A 210 20.60 3.06 13.61
C GLN A 210 21.39 2.81 14.91
N ARG A 211 21.07 3.51 16.00
CA ARG A 211 21.67 3.26 17.32
C ARG A 211 21.42 1.83 17.78
N ARG A 212 20.16 1.38 17.69
CA ARG A 212 19.80 -0.01 18.05
C ARG A 212 20.51 -1.06 17.18
N ILE A 213 20.63 -0.81 15.88
CA ILE A 213 21.37 -1.69 14.96
C ILE A 213 22.87 -1.67 15.30
N ALA A 214 23.46 -0.50 15.49
CA ALA A 214 24.87 -0.33 15.81
C ALA A 214 25.23 -1.01 17.14
N ASP A 215 24.38 -0.89 18.17
CA ASP A 215 24.59 -1.58 19.45
C ASP A 215 24.52 -3.10 19.30
N ARG A 216 23.56 -3.60 18.51
CA ARG A 216 23.46 -5.02 18.20
C ARG A 216 24.68 -5.52 17.43
N ASP A 217 25.15 -4.75 16.46
CA ASP A 217 26.29 -5.11 15.63
C ASP A 217 27.60 -5.03 16.42
N ARG A 218 27.75 -4.03 17.30
CA ARG A 218 28.87 -3.96 18.27
C ARG A 218 28.88 -5.17 19.19
N TYR A 219 27.73 -5.52 19.77
CA TYR A 219 27.58 -6.70 20.62
C TYR A 219 27.90 -7.98 19.86
N ARG A 220 27.37 -8.13 18.64
CA ARG A 220 27.64 -9.29 17.77
C ARG A 220 29.13 -9.42 17.47
N ARG A 221 29.78 -8.34 17.02
CA ARG A 221 31.22 -8.32 16.74
C ARG A 221 32.05 -8.65 18.00
N ALA A 222 31.65 -8.16 19.17
CA ALA A 222 32.31 -8.46 20.43
C ALA A 222 32.18 -9.95 20.81
N MET A 223 30.99 -10.54 20.63
CA MET A 223 30.75 -11.97 20.84
C MET A 223 31.53 -12.83 19.84
N ASP A 224 31.54 -12.47 18.56
CA ASP A 224 32.30 -13.16 17.52
C ASP A 224 33.81 -13.12 17.84
N LYS A 225 34.32 -11.98 18.35
CA LYS A 225 35.71 -11.84 18.81
C LYS A 225 36.01 -12.64 20.08
N ALA A 226 35.06 -12.75 20.99
CA ALA A 226 35.21 -13.56 22.21
C ALA A 226 35.20 -15.07 21.89
N LYS A 227 34.39 -15.46 20.89
CA LYS A 227 34.27 -16.83 20.38
C LYS A 227 35.42 -17.27 19.49
N ALA A 228 36.22 -16.33 18.97
CA ALA A 228 37.42 -16.65 18.23
C ALA A 228 38.38 -17.51 19.10
N PRO A 229 38.77 -18.71 18.63
CA PRO A 229 39.63 -19.60 19.40
C PRO A 229 41.01 -18.97 19.63
N GLY A 230 41.65 -19.35 20.75
CA GLY A 230 43.02 -18.93 21.03
C GLY A 230 44.05 -19.55 20.07
N ARG A 231 45.31 -19.16 20.23
CA ARG A 231 46.44 -19.78 19.50
C ARG A 231 46.49 -21.31 19.65
N ASP A 232 46.06 -21.81 20.81
CA ASP A 232 45.99 -23.26 21.11
C ASP A 232 44.71 -23.93 20.59
N GLY A 233 43.88 -23.22 19.80
CA GLY A 233 42.63 -23.72 19.22
C GLY A 233 41.45 -23.84 20.20
N ARG A 234 41.67 -23.64 21.51
CA ARG A 234 40.62 -23.76 22.53
C ARG A 234 39.78 -22.46 22.65
N PRO A 235 38.44 -22.56 22.85
CA PRO A 235 37.57 -21.41 23.11
C PRO A 235 37.95 -20.67 24.40
N ARG A 236 37.83 -19.35 24.41
CA ARG A 236 38.16 -18.50 25.57
C ARG A 236 36.90 -18.09 26.33
N VAL A 237 36.34 -19.03 27.08
CA VAL A 237 35.04 -18.91 27.79
C VAL A 237 34.94 -17.67 28.68
N GLY A 238 36.05 -17.25 29.33
CA GLY A 238 36.07 -16.07 30.19
C GLY A 238 35.81 -14.73 29.48
N ARG A 239 36.00 -14.65 28.15
CA ARG A 239 35.69 -13.43 27.38
C ARG A 239 34.21 -13.38 26.96
N GLU A 240 33.63 -14.54 26.67
CA GLU A 240 32.22 -14.68 26.32
C GLU A 240 31.33 -14.44 27.54
N SER A 241 31.71 -15.00 28.71
CA SER A 241 30.94 -14.86 29.94
C SER A 241 30.74 -13.39 30.34
N LYS A 242 31.77 -12.54 30.20
CA LYS A 242 31.67 -11.11 30.52
C LYS A 242 30.62 -10.36 29.68
N LEU A 243 30.58 -10.60 28.37
CA LEU A 243 29.61 -9.97 27.46
C LEU A 243 28.18 -10.50 27.68
N LEU A 244 28.05 -11.77 28.05
CA LEU A 244 26.76 -12.36 28.41
C LEU A 244 26.24 -11.77 29.72
N LEU A 245 27.10 -11.59 30.73
CA LEU A 245 26.74 -10.96 32.00
C LEU A 245 26.29 -9.51 31.82
N GLU A 246 26.97 -8.72 30.99
CA GLU A 246 26.53 -7.35 30.66
C GLU A 246 25.15 -7.33 29.97
N ARG A 247 24.86 -8.32 29.11
CA ARG A 247 23.55 -8.46 28.49
C ARG A 247 22.46 -8.87 29.49
N VAL A 248 22.77 -9.79 30.41
CA VAL A 248 21.86 -10.19 31.49
C VAL A 248 21.57 -9.00 32.39
N ARG A 249 22.59 -8.23 32.80
CA ARG A 249 22.41 -7.01 33.59
C ARG A 249 21.49 -5.99 32.90
N ARG A 250 21.67 -5.79 31.59
CA ARG A 250 20.80 -4.91 30.78
C ARG A 250 19.36 -5.42 30.69
N VAL A 251 19.15 -6.74 30.65
CA VAL A 251 17.80 -7.35 30.64
C VAL A 251 17.15 -7.29 32.02
N MET A 252 17.93 -7.43 33.09
CA MET A 252 17.46 -7.38 34.47
C MET A 252 17.31 -5.96 35.01
N GLY A 253 17.70 -4.92 34.25
CA GLY A 253 17.55 -3.52 34.67
C GLY A 253 18.43 -3.12 35.86
N GLU A 254 19.38 -3.96 36.27
CA GLU A 254 20.30 -3.74 37.41
C GLU A 254 21.43 -2.74 37.08
N SER A 255 21.06 -1.66 36.41
CA SER A 255 21.90 -0.48 36.24
C SER A 255 21.06 0.72 36.66
N SER A 256 20.83 0.79 37.97
CA SER A 256 20.50 2.01 38.70
C SER A 256 21.38 2.05 39.94
#